data_AF-A0A1W2B724-F1
#
_entry.id   AF-A0A1W2B724-F1
#
_cell.length_a   1.000
_cell.length_b   1.000
_cell.length_c   1.000
_cell.angle_alpha   90.00
_cell.angle_beta   90.00
_cell.angle_gamma   90.00
#
_symmetry.space_group_name_H-M   'P 1'
#
loop_
_entity.id
_entity.type
_entity.pdbx_description
1 polymer ?
#
loop_
_entity_poly.entity_id
_entity_poly.type
_entity_poly.pdbx_seq_one_letter_code
_entity_poly.pdbx_strand_id
1 'polypeptide(L)'
;MATIMAHHKTSIAFLTALGAATLLGGCADRDKFPSLARRPAEDVYRAARTTPPAPPPPAVLTRGIEAKLAGLLGDAREAHRAFEAARPTASRAAAAARGAAKGTENWSVASVAIAKLEAARSRVGLPLAELDRMEAEASNRAVDGSDADFKAVMATRQQVEAIAAGETEVIDSLLSQLGR
;
A
#
# COMPACT_ATOMS: atom_id res chain seq x y z
N MET A 1 17.61 -37.91 41.45
CA MET A 1 16.95 -37.42 40.21
C MET A 1 15.43 -37.59 40.18
N ALA A 2 14.81 -38.48 40.97
CA ALA A 2 13.35 -38.69 40.96
C ALA A 2 12.51 -37.59 41.67
N THR A 3 13.09 -36.87 42.64
CA THR A 3 12.34 -35.90 43.48
C THR A 3 12.07 -34.55 42.79
N ILE A 4 12.89 -34.17 41.80
CA ILE A 4 12.77 -32.87 41.11
C ILE A 4 11.62 -32.88 40.08
N MET A 5 11.36 -34.02 39.45
CA MET A 5 10.31 -34.17 38.43
C MET A 5 8.89 -34.15 39.01
N ALA A 6 8.71 -34.60 40.26
CA ALA A 6 7.40 -34.60 40.92
C ALA A 6 6.92 -33.19 41.29
N HIS A 7 7.83 -32.31 41.74
CA HIS A 7 7.51 -30.92 42.09
C HIS A 7 7.18 -30.04 40.88
N HIS A 8 7.78 -30.31 39.72
CA HIS A 8 7.45 -29.59 38.47
C HIS A 8 6.03 -29.93 37.99
N LYS A 9 5.62 -31.19 38.10
CA LYS A 9 4.32 -31.68 37.61
C LYS A 9 3.15 -31.18 38.47
N THR A 10 3.33 -31.08 39.79
CA THR A 10 2.34 -30.50 40.72
C THR A 10 2.24 -28.99 40.60
N SER A 11 3.35 -28.29 40.35
CA SER A 11 3.36 -26.82 40.18
C SER A 11 2.66 -26.37 38.88
N ILE A 12 2.83 -27.12 37.79
CA ILE A 12 2.18 -26.81 36.49
C ILE A 12 0.66 -27.05 36.56
N ALA A 13 0.20 -28.11 37.24
CA ALA A 13 -1.22 -28.40 37.40
C ALA A 13 -1.95 -27.38 38.29
N PHE A 14 -1.27 -26.83 39.29
CA PHE A 14 -1.81 -25.78 40.15
C PHE A 14 -1.94 -24.44 39.41
N LEU A 15 -0.96 -24.10 38.56
CA LEU A 15 -0.98 -22.89 37.74
C LEU A 15 -2.08 -22.92 36.66
N THR A 16 -2.34 -24.07 36.03
CA THR A 16 -3.42 -24.21 35.05
C THR A 16 -4.82 -24.20 35.68
N ALA A 17 -5.00 -24.81 36.85
CA ALA A 17 -6.27 -24.74 37.58
C ALA A 17 -6.58 -23.32 38.07
N LEU A 18 -5.56 -22.58 38.53
CA LEU A 18 -5.72 -21.19 38.95
C LEU A 18 -6.01 -20.25 37.77
N GLY A 19 -5.39 -20.49 36.61
CA GLY A 19 -5.68 -19.73 35.39
C GLY A 19 -7.08 -19.99 34.82
N ALA A 20 -7.58 -21.23 34.90
CA ALA A 20 -8.95 -21.55 34.48
C ALA A 20 -10.00 -20.89 35.38
N ALA A 21 -9.74 -20.79 36.69
CA ALA A 21 -10.64 -20.14 37.65
C ALA A 21 -10.75 -18.62 37.46
N THR A 22 -9.68 -17.94 37.02
CA THR A 22 -9.73 -16.48 36.77
C THR A 22 -10.43 -16.10 35.47
N LEU A 23 -10.51 -17.00 34.48
CA LEU A 23 -11.21 -16.77 33.21
C LEU A 23 -12.74 -16.81 33.33
N LEU A 24 -13.29 -17.39 34.40
CA LEU A 24 -14.73 -17.49 34.65
C LEU A 24 -15.31 -16.28 35.42
N GLY A 25 -14.48 -15.32 35.83
CA GLY A 25 -14.88 -14.13 36.60
C GLY A 25 -15.49 -12.97 35.79
N GLY A 26 -15.81 -13.17 34.51
CA GLY A 26 -16.29 -12.12 33.60
C GLY A 26 -17.77 -11.74 33.72
N CYS A 27 -18.56 -12.42 34.55
CA CYS A 27 -19.96 -12.06 34.78
C CYS A 27 -20.06 -10.87 35.75
N ALA A 28 -20.01 -9.66 35.19
CA ALA A 28 -20.28 -8.44 35.93
C ALA A 28 -21.78 -8.26 36.20
N ASP A 29 -22.10 -7.81 37.40
CA ASP A 29 -23.46 -7.55 37.88
C ASP A 29 -24.15 -6.48 37.01
N ARG A 30 -25.32 -6.82 36.43
CA ARG A 30 -25.97 -5.99 35.40
C ARG A 30 -26.56 -4.70 35.96
N ASP A 31 -26.75 -4.63 37.28
CA ASP A 31 -27.36 -3.49 37.96
C ASP A 31 -26.37 -2.35 38.27
N LYS A 32 -25.07 -2.58 38.01
CA LYS A 32 -24.00 -1.58 38.21
C LYS A 32 -23.60 -0.85 36.94
N PHE A 33 -24.27 -1.11 35.82
CA PHE A 33 -24.03 -0.39 34.57
C PHE A 33 -24.95 0.83 34.45
N PRO A 34 -24.45 1.95 33.93
CA PRO A 34 -25.31 3.07 33.60
C PRO A 34 -26.34 2.64 32.55
N SER A 35 -27.54 3.19 32.64
CA SER A 35 -28.62 2.91 31.69
C SER A 35 -28.18 3.17 30.23
N LEU A 36 -28.51 2.24 29.34
CA LEU A 36 -28.44 2.42 27.88
C LEU A 36 -29.66 3.19 27.34
N ALA A 37 -30.57 3.62 28.22
CA ALA A 37 -31.60 4.55 27.82
C ALA A 37 -30.94 5.82 27.28
N ARG A 38 -31.50 6.31 26.18
CA ARG A 38 -31.06 7.51 25.50
C ARG A 38 -30.93 8.67 26.50
N ARG A 39 -29.77 9.32 26.51
CA ARG A 39 -29.48 10.41 27.44
C ARG A 39 -30.18 11.70 26.97
N PRO A 40 -30.67 12.56 27.89
CA PRO A 40 -31.19 13.88 27.52
C PRO A 40 -30.21 14.73 26.70
N ALA A 41 -28.90 14.59 26.93
CA ALA A 41 -27.86 15.26 26.14
C ALA A 41 -27.87 14.85 24.65
N GLU A 42 -28.37 13.65 24.33
CA GLU A 42 -28.48 13.18 22.95
C GLU A 42 -29.67 13.80 22.20
N ASP A 43 -30.62 14.44 22.90
CA ASP A 43 -31.71 15.19 22.29
C ASP A 43 -31.25 16.44 21.55
N VAL A 44 -30.09 17.00 21.92
CA VAL A 44 -29.50 18.17 21.24
C VAL A 44 -29.18 17.83 19.77
N TYR A 45 -28.76 16.60 19.49
CA TYR A 45 -28.49 16.13 18.12
C TYR A 45 -29.76 15.82 17.32
N ARG A 46 -30.94 15.75 17.97
CA ARG A 46 -32.23 15.53 17.29
C ARG A 46 -32.75 16.80 16.62
N ALA A 47 -32.49 17.96 17.23
CA ALA A 47 -32.98 19.26 16.76
C ALA A 47 -32.08 19.90 15.69
N ALA A 48 -30.89 19.36 15.46
CA ALA A 48 -30.11 19.64 14.26
C ALA A 48 -30.86 19.08 13.05
N ARG A 49 -31.86 19.85 12.57
CA ARG A 49 -32.44 19.67 11.25
C ARG A 49 -31.26 19.59 10.30
N THR A 50 -31.06 18.44 9.69
CA THR A 50 -30.07 18.28 8.63
C THR A 50 -30.53 19.19 7.51
N THR A 51 -30.00 20.41 7.47
CA THR A 51 -30.03 21.22 6.26
C THR A 51 -29.52 20.29 5.16
N PRO A 52 -30.27 20.10 4.05
CA PRO A 52 -29.75 19.35 2.93
C PRO A 52 -28.34 19.86 2.64
N PRO A 53 -27.34 18.97 2.48
CA PRO A 53 -25.99 19.41 2.17
C PRO A 53 -26.06 20.34 0.97
N ALA A 54 -25.35 21.47 1.04
CA ALA A 54 -25.28 22.38 -0.08
C ALA A 54 -24.87 21.60 -1.34
N PRO A 55 -25.42 21.94 -2.52
CA PRO A 55 -24.98 21.30 -3.76
C PRO A 55 -23.46 21.42 -3.88
N PRO A 56 -22.77 20.37 -4.36
CA PRO A 56 -21.33 20.39 -4.46
C PRO A 56 -20.89 21.57 -5.34
N PRO A 57 -19.74 22.19 -5.03
CA PRO A 57 -19.20 23.24 -5.88
C PRO A 57 -19.00 22.72 -7.32
N PRO A 58 -19.10 23.59 -8.33
CA PRO A 58 -18.90 23.18 -9.72
C PRO A 58 -17.54 22.50 -9.91
N ALA A 59 -17.49 21.51 -10.79
CA ALA A 59 -16.25 20.89 -11.21
C ALA A 59 -15.41 21.91 -12.00
N VAL A 60 -14.38 22.47 -11.35
CA VAL A 60 -13.50 23.48 -11.95
C VAL A 60 -12.07 23.04 -11.71
N LEU A 61 -11.34 22.80 -12.80
CA LEU A 61 -9.91 22.50 -12.74
C LEU A 61 -9.12 23.79 -12.50
N THR A 62 -8.11 23.68 -11.64
CA THR A 62 -7.14 24.75 -11.45
C THR A 62 -6.40 25.01 -12.76
N ARG A 63 -6.26 26.29 -13.13
CA ARG A 63 -5.53 26.69 -14.34
C ARG A 63 -4.14 26.05 -14.38
N GLY A 64 -3.85 25.33 -15.47
CA GLY A 64 -2.53 24.72 -15.70
C GLY A 64 -2.34 23.33 -15.12
N ILE A 65 -3.30 22.80 -14.34
CA ILE A 65 -3.19 21.44 -13.78
C ILE A 65 -3.14 20.38 -14.88
N GLU A 66 -3.94 20.53 -15.94
CA GLU A 66 -3.98 19.59 -17.07
C GLU A 66 -2.62 19.46 -17.75
N ALA A 67 -1.96 20.59 -18.04
CA ALA A 67 -0.64 20.60 -18.65
C ALA A 67 0.42 19.95 -17.75
N LYS A 68 0.33 20.19 -16.43
CA LYS A 68 1.23 19.58 -15.45
C LYS A 68 1.04 18.06 -15.38
N LEU A 69 -0.20 17.58 -15.30
CA LEU A 69 -0.53 16.15 -15.30
C LEU A 69 -0.09 15.47 -16.60
N ALA A 70 -0.31 16.12 -17.74
CA ALA A 70 0.15 15.62 -19.04
C ALA A 70 1.68 15.52 -19.11
N GLY A 71 2.41 16.48 -18.52
CA GLY A 71 3.87 16.44 -18.39
C GLY A 71 4.35 15.23 -17.58
N LEU A 72 3.78 15.03 -16.38
CA LEU A 72 4.15 13.91 -15.50
C LEU A 72 3.86 12.54 -16.13
N LEU A 73 2.73 12.41 -16.84
CA LEU A 73 2.42 11.22 -17.61
C LEU A 73 3.39 11.04 -18.79
N GLY A 74 3.82 12.13 -19.42
CA GLY A 74 4.85 12.15 -20.46
C GLY A 74 6.19 11.61 -19.95
N ASP A 75 6.65 12.10 -18.80
CA ASP A 75 7.89 11.66 -18.14
C ASP A 75 7.84 10.18 -17.78
N ALA A 76 6.71 9.71 -17.23
CA ALA A 76 6.50 8.28 -16.94
C ALA A 76 6.57 7.43 -18.21
N ARG A 77 5.94 7.88 -19.31
CA ARG A 77 6.01 7.19 -20.61
C ARG A 77 7.40 7.21 -21.20
N GLU A 78 8.19 8.24 -20.96
CA GLU A 78 9.59 8.28 -21.38
C GLU A 78 10.46 7.29 -20.62
N ALA A 79 10.33 7.26 -19.30
CA ALA A 79 10.96 6.24 -18.46
C ALA A 79 10.58 4.82 -18.94
N HIS A 80 9.30 4.61 -19.25
CA HIS A 80 8.82 3.33 -19.78
C HIS A 80 9.44 2.95 -21.12
N ARG A 81 9.59 3.91 -22.05
CA ARG A 81 10.28 3.64 -23.33
C ARG A 81 11.74 3.22 -23.10
N ALA A 82 12.43 3.82 -22.13
CA ALA A 82 13.79 3.44 -21.78
C ALA A 82 13.86 2.03 -21.16
N PHE A 83 12.88 1.67 -20.33
CA PHE A 83 12.71 0.32 -19.80
C PHE A 83 12.53 -0.71 -20.92
N GLU A 84 11.57 -0.47 -21.83
CA GLU A 84 11.30 -1.37 -22.95
C GLU A 84 12.49 -1.50 -23.91
N ALA A 85 13.28 -0.44 -24.10
CA ALA A 85 14.52 -0.50 -24.87
C ALA A 85 15.59 -1.42 -24.25
N ALA A 86 15.65 -1.48 -22.91
CA ALA A 86 16.59 -2.33 -22.18
C ALA A 86 16.13 -3.79 -22.05
N ARG A 87 14.80 -4.02 -22.11
CA ARG A 87 14.16 -5.32 -21.86
C ARG A 87 14.70 -6.47 -22.73
N PRO A 88 14.88 -6.35 -24.06
CA PRO A 88 15.39 -7.45 -24.87
C PRO A 88 16.76 -7.98 -24.42
N THR A 89 17.63 -7.10 -23.94
CA THR A 89 18.97 -7.48 -23.47
C THR A 89 18.89 -8.30 -22.18
N ALA A 90 18.08 -7.86 -21.21
CA ALA A 90 17.86 -8.60 -19.97
C ALA A 90 17.16 -9.94 -20.22
N SER A 91 16.16 -9.98 -21.11
CA SER A 91 15.47 -11.23 -21.48
C SER A 91 16.41 -12.26 -22.09
N ARG A 92 17.31 -11.85 -23.01
CA ARG A 92 18.31 -12.77 -23.59
C ARG A 92 19.31 -13.27 -22.55
N ALA A 93 19.78 -12.39 -21.66
CA ALA A 93 20.72 -12.77 -20.61
C ALA A 93 20.10 -13.75 -19.60
N ALA A 94 18.87 -13.48 -19.14
CA ALA A 94 18.13 -14.39 -18.26
C ALA A 94 17.89 -15.76 -18.93
N ALA A 95 17.55 -15.77 -20.23
CA ALA A 95 17.37 -17.00 -20.99
C ALA A 95 18.66 -17.85 -21.08
N ALA A 96 19.82 -17.21 -21.24
CA ALA A 96 21.13 -17.87 -21.31
C ALA A 96 21.62 -18.36 -19.92
N ALA A 97 21.13 -17.76 -18.85
CA ALA A 97 21.44 -18.13 -17.47
C ALA A 97 20.51 -19.21 -16.90
N ARG A 98 19.53 -19.71 -17.66
CA ARG A 98 18.60 -20.74 -17.18
C ARG A 98 19.34 -22.00 -16.74
N GLY A 99 19.14 -22.39 -15.48
CA GLY A 99 19.81 -23.55 -14.87
C GLY A 99 21.28 -23.33 -14.51
N ALA A 100 21.83 -22.13 -14.74
CA ALA A 100 23.19 -21.80 -14.33
C ALA A 100 23.26 -21.66 -12.80
N ALA A 101 24.33 -22.18 -12.19
CA ALA A 101 24.56 -21.99 -10.77
C ALA A 101 24.85 -20.51 -10.45
N LYS A 102 24.45 -20.04 -9.26
CA LYS A 102 24.80 -18.71 -8.77
C LYS A 102 26.32 -18.51 -8.80
N GLY A 103 26.76 -17.33 -9.23
CA GLY A 103 28.18 -16.98 -9.34
C GLY A 103 28.88 -17.45 -10.63
N THR A 104 28.18 -18.16 -11.52
CA THR A 104 28.69 -18.41 -12.89
C THR A 104 28.65 -17.14 -13.73
N GLU A 105 29.42 -17.11 -14.82
CA GLU A 105 29.46 -15.97 -15.74
C GLU A 105 28.05 -15.62 -16.27
N ASN A 106 27.33 -16.62 -16.78
CA ASN A 106 25.97 -16.41 -17.30
C ASN A 106 25.02 -15.83 -16.24
N TRP A 107 25.11 -16.31 -15.00
CA TRP A 107 24.33 -15.77 -13.88
C TRP A 107 24.69 -14.29 -13.61
N SER A 108 25.98 -13.97 -13.56
CA SER A 108 26.46 -12.60 -13.32
C SER A 108 26.03 -11.63 -14.41
N VAL A 109 26.16 -12.02 -15.68
CA VAL A 109 25.72 -11.23 -16.84
C VAL A 109 24.22 -10.95 -16.78
N ALA A 110 23.40 -11.96 -16.44
CA ALA A 110 21.97 -11.80 -16.31
C ALA A 110 21.58 -10.89 -15.14
N SER A 111 22.20 -11.06 -13.97
CA SER A 111 21.98 -10.19 -12.80
C SER A 111 22.28 -8.73 -13.12
N VAL A 112 23.38 -8.43 -13.80
CA VAL A 112 23.71 -7.06 -14.22
C VAL A 112 22.70 -6.52 -15.23
N ALA A 113 22.24 -7.34 -16.17
CA ALA A 113 21.25 -6.93 -17.16
C ALA A 113 19.88 -6.63 -16.53
N ILE A 114 19.45 -7.41 -15.53
CA ILE A 114 18.23 -7.15 -14.77
C ILE A 114 18.39 -5.91 -13.89
N ALA A 115 19.54 -5.72 -13.23
CA ALA A 115 19.79 -4.50 -12.45
C ALA A 115 19.69 -3.22 -13.31
N LYS A 116 20.06 -3.29 -14.60
CA LYS A 116 19.84 -2.18 -15.54
C LYS A 116 18.35 -1.92 -15.81
N LEU A 117 17.51 -2.96 -15.84
CA LEU A 117 16.05 -2.80 -15.92
C LEU A 117 15.49 -2.16 -14.65
N GLU A 118 15.93 -2.61 -13.47
CA GLU A 118 15.52 -2.02 -12.19
C GLU A 118 15.89 -0.53 -12.12
N ALA A 119 17.08 -0.17 -12.60
CA ALA A 119 17.52 1.23 -12.70
C ALA A 119 16.71 2.05 -13.72
N ALA A 120 16.17 1.43 -14.78
CA ALA A 120 15.26 2.11 -15.69
C ALA A 120 13.88 2.30 -15.04
N ARG A 121 13.34 1.26 -14.40
CA ARG A 121 12.05 1.26 -13.69
C ARG A 121 12.02 2.26 -12.54
N SER A 122 13.14 2.49 -11.85
CA SER A 122 13.21 3.48 -10.76
C SER A 122 12.92 4.91 -11.22
N ARG A 123 13.10 5.22 -12.51
CA ARG A 123 12.83 6.55 -13.07
C ARG A 123 11.34 6.92 -13.05
N VAL A 124 10.44 5.93 -13.08
CA VAL A 124 8.98 6.15 -12.93
C VAL A 124 8.63 6.67 -11.52
N GLY A 125 9.50 6.48 -10.53
CA GLY A 125 9.30 6.97 -9.17
C GLY A 125 9.22 8.49 -9.04
N LEU A 126 9.91 9.24 -9.91
CA LEU A 126 9.89 10.71 -9.90
C LEU A 126 8.49 11.29 -10.19
N PRO A 127 7.83 10.96 -11.32
CA PRO A 127 6.48 11.43 -11.58
C PRO A 127 5.47 10.90 -10.55
N LEU A 128 5.63 9.69 -10.01
CA LEU A 128 4.77 9.19 -8.93
C LEU A 128 4.86 10.03 -7.66
N ALA A 129 6.07 10.35 -7.21
CA ALA A 129 6.26 11.16 -6.00
C ALA A 129 5.65 12.56 -6.14
N GLU A 130 5.74 13.17 -7.33
CA GLU A 130 5.11 14.46 -7.59
C GLU A 130 3.57 14.35 -7.66
N LEU A 131 3.04 13.25 -8.21
CA LEU A 131 1.60 12.97 -8.20
C LEU A 131 1.08 12.75 -6.77
N ASP A 132 1.81 12.04 -5.91
CA ASP A 132 1.46 11.86 -4.49
C ASP A 132 1.40 13.21 -3.75
N ARG A 133 2.39 14.09 -4.00
CA ARG A 133 2.39 15.46 -3.45
C ARG A 133 1.17 16.25 -3.93
N MET A 134 0.87 16.20 -5.23
CA MET A 134 -0.28 16.89 -5.82
C MET A 134 -1.61 16.34 -5.32
N GLU A 135 -1.69 15.04 -5.05
CA GLU A 135 -2.90 14.38 -4.53
C GLU A 135 -3.20 14.87 -3.11
N ALA A 136 -2.20 14.90 -2.23
CA ALA A 136 -2.35 15.43 -0.88
C ALA A 136 -2.79 16.91 -0.89
N GLU A 137 -2.18 17.72 -1.75
CA GLU A 137 -2.57 19.13 -1.91
C GLU A 137 -3.99 19.30 -2.45
N ALA A 138 -4.37 18.51 -3.46
CA ALA A 138 -5.70 18.57 -4.06
C ALA A 138 -6.78 18.04 -3.10
N SER A 139 -6.49 17.01 -2.31
CA SER A 139 -7.35 16.48 -1.26
C SER A 139 -7.67 17.54 -0.20
N ASN A 140 -6.66 18.28 0.26
CA ASN A 140 -6.86 19.39 1.20
C ASN A 140 -7.75 20.50 0.63
N ARG A 141 -7.60 20.84 -0.67
CA ARG A 141 -8.44 21.84 -1.33
C ARG A 141 -9.89 21.37 -1.56
N ALA A 142 -10.09 20.05 -1.70
CA ALA A 142 -11.40 19.48 -1.95
C ALA A 142 -12.33 19.52 -0.72
N VAL A 143 -11.81 19.72 0.49
CA VAL A 143 -12.61 19.80 1.73
C VAL A 143 -13.66 20.90 1.65
N ASP A 144 -13.26 22.08 1.20
CA ASP A 144 -14.12 23.28 1.11
C ASP A 144 -14.37 23.71 -0.34
N GLY A 145 -13.96 22.89 -1.32
CA GLY A 145 -13.85 23.27 -2.72
C GLY A 145 -14.18 22.15 -3.70
N SER A 146 -13.90 22.40 -4.98
CA SER A 146 -14.10 21.43 -6.05
C SER A 146 -13.14 20.24 -5.92
N ASP A 147 -13.64 19.02 -6.08
CA ASP A 147 -12.83 17.79 -6.07
C ASP A 147 -12.27 17.42 -7.47
N ALA A 148 -12.48 18.29 -8.46
CA ALA A 148 -12.07 18.05 -9.85
C ALA A 148 -10.56 17.83 -10.00
N ASP A 149 -9.74 18.67 -9.34
CA ASP A 149 -8.29 18.52 -9.32
C ASP A 149 -7.87 17.19 -8.71
N PHE A 150 -8.49 16.82 -7.57
CA PHE A 150 -8.18 15.58 -6.86
C PHE A 150 -8.47 14.36 -7.73
N LYS A 151 -9.63 14.33 -8.38
CA LYS A 151 -10.00 13.27 -9.34
C LYS A 151 -9.04 13.20 -10.53
N ALA A 152 -8.64 14.35 -11.09
CA ALA A 152 -7.72 14.40 -12.22
C ALA A 152 -6.31 13.89 -11.85
N VAL A 153 -5.81 14.26 -10.66
CA VAL A 153 -4.54 13.75 -10.13
C VAL A 153 -4.62 12.24 -9.91
N MET A 154 -5.67 11.75 -9.25
CA MET A 154 -5.89 10.32 -9.01
C MET A 154 -5.89 9.51 -10.31
N ALA A 155 -6.61 9.98 -11.33
CA ALA A 155 -6.68 9.31 -12.62
C ALA A 155 -5.31 9.26 -13.34
N THR A 156 -4.48 10.29 -13.17
CA THR A 156 -3.13 10.32 -13.73
C THR A 156 -2.19 9.41 -12.95
N ARG A 157 -2.26 9.44 -11.62
CA ARG A 157 -1.50 8.56 -10.71
C ARG A 157 -1.75 7.09 -11.01
N GLN A 158 -3.00 6.68 -11.16
CA GLN A 158 -3.36 5.31 -11.53
C GLN A 158 -2.73 4.85 -12.86
N GLN A 159 -2.64 5.74 -13.86
CA GLN A 159 -1.97 5.40 -15.12
C GLN A 159 -0.47 5.19 -14.94
N VAL A 160 0.20 6.02 -14.13
CA VAL A 160 1.63 5.89 -13.86
C VAL A 160 1.91 4.66 -12.98
N GLU A 161 1.05 4.36 -12.01
CA GLU A 161 1.13 3.13 -11.21
C GLU A 161 0.99 1.88 -12.07
N ALA A 162 0.08 1.88 -13.04
CA ALA A 162 -0.07 0.77 -13.98
C ALA A 162 1.20 0.53 -14.82
N ILE A 163 1.90 1.59 -15.23
CA ILE A 163 3.20 1.48 -15.90
C ILE A 163 4.22 0.81 -14.97
N ALA A 164 4.37 1.32 -13.75
CA ALA A 164 5.34 0.79 -12.79
C ALA A 164 5.04 -0.67 -12.39
N ALA A 165 3.75 -1.03 -12.29
CA ALA A 165 3.32 -2.40 -12.00
C ALA A 165 3.71 -3.35 -13.14
N GLY A 166 3.43 -2.99 -14.40
CA GLY A 166 3.83 -3.81 -15.55
C GLY A 166 5.34 -4.01 -15.66
N GLU A 167 6.14 -2.98 -15.35
CA GLU A 167 7.61 -3.10 -15.31
C GLU A 167 8.08 -4.03 -14.18
N THR A 168 7.41 -4.00 -13.03
CA THR A 168 7.68 -4.91 -11.90
C THR A 168 7.46 -6.36 -12.31
N GLU A 169 6.31 -6.65 -12.94
CA GLU A 169 5.95 -8.00 -13.38
C GLU A 169 6.99 -8.58 -14.34
N VAL A 170 7.51 -7.75 -15.25
CA VAL A 170 8.58 -8.16 -16.16
C VAL A 170 9.87 -8.48 -15.40
N ILE A 171 10.30 -7.62 -14.47
CA ILE A 171 11.51 -7.86 -13.66
C ILE A 171 11.36 -9.15 -12.85
N ASP A 172 10.24 -9.33 -12.15
CA ASP A 172 9.96 -10.51 -11.32
C ASP A 172 9.97 -11.79 -12.15
N SER A 173 9.40 -11.74 -13.36
CA SER A 173 9.45 -12.85 -14.32
C SER A 173 10.89 -13.22 -14.69
N LEU A 174 11.76 -12.25 -14.93
CA LEU A 174 13.16 -12.49 -15.26
C LEU A 174 13.96 -13.01 -14.05
N LEU A 175 13.73 -12.45 -12.86
CA LEU A 175 14.36 -12.92 -11.62
C LEU A 175 13.98 -14.37 -11.30
N SER A 176 12.72 -14.76 -11.55
CA SER A 176 12.27 -16.13 -11.35
C SER A 176 13.06 -17.15 -12.20
N GLN A 177 13.50 -16.76 -13.39
CA GLN A 177 14.30 -17.61 -14.29
C GLN A 177 15.73 -17.81 -13.80
N LEU A 178 16.26 -16.91 -12.94
CA LEU A 178 17.60 -17.00 -12.39
C LEU A 178 17.71 -17.88 -11.14
N GLY A 179 16.58 -18.34 -10.59
CA GLY A 179 16.55 -19.10 -9.35
C GLY A 179 16.98 -18.22 -8.17
N ARG A 180 15.99 -17.57 -7.53
CA ARG A 180 16.11 -16.68 -6.36
C ARG A 180 17.36 -16.92 -5.50
#